data_AF-A0A957E5A3-F1
#
_entry.id   AF-A0A957E5A3-F1
#
_cell.length_a   1.000
_cell.length_b   1.000
_cell.length_c   1.000
_cell.angle_alpha   90.00
_cell.angle_beta   90.00
_cell.angle_gamma   90.00
#
_symmetry.space_group_name_H-M   'P 1'
#
loop_
_entity.id
_entity.type
_entity.pdbx_description
1 polymer ?
#
loop_
_entity_poly.entity_id
_entity_poly.type
_entity_poly.pdbx_seq_one_letter_code
_entity_poly.pdbx_strand_id
1 'polypeptide(L)'
;MSNPYATNRQYDLDHASTRIIQEYVPGRQVTIAHIIANPDKPLCERVGLSQAEAIGIMTITPGESAIIAGDLALKAANVDIGFLDRFSGTLVLNGRLSSVQSALEAANNGMADILGFHPAPITRT
;
A
#
# COMPACT_ATOMS: atom_id res chain seq x y z
N MET A 1 -5.92 -66.94 -2.66
CA MET A 1 -5.99 -65.96 -3.76
C MET A 1 -5.86 -64.57 -3.17
N SER A 2 -4.71 -63.93 -3.36
CA SER A 2 -4.36 -62.63 -2.78
C SER A 2 -5.07 -61.51 -3.53
N ASN A 3 -5.69 -60.57 -2.82
CA ASN A 3 -6.43 -59.46 -3.40
C ASN A 3 -5.48 -58.54 -4.21
N PRO A 4 -5.64 -58.43 -5.55
CA PRO A 4 -4.75 -57.65 -6.41
C PRO A 4 -4.92 -56.12 -6.26
N TYR A 5 -5.87 -55.65 -5.45
CA TYR A 5 -6.09 -54.23 -5.16
C TYR A 5 -5.45 -53.74 -3.84
N ALA A 6 -4.68 -54.58 -3.14
CA ALA A 6 -4.03 -54.19 -1.88
C ALA A 6 -2.93 -53.12 -2.06
N THR A 7 -2.36 -52.98 -3.26
CA THR A 7 -1.19 -52.13 -3.54
C THR A 7 -1.53 -50.63 -3.68
N ASN A 8 -2.81 -50.27 -3.89
CA ASN A 8 -3.22 -48.87 -4.10
C ASN A 8 -3.55 -48.10 -2.83
N ARG A 9 -3.54 -48.74 -1.65
CA ARG A 9 -3.86 -48.05 -0.39
C ARG A 9 -2.67 -47.34 0.26
N GLN A 10 -1.46 -47.57 -0.24
CA GLN A 10 -0.23 -47.00 0.32
C GLN A 10 0.11 -45.61 -0.28
N TYR A 11 -0.38 -45.27 -1.48
CA TYR A 11 -0.08 -44.00 -2.16
C TYR A 11 -0.94 -42.81 -1.71
N ASP A 12 -2.07 -43.06 -1.03
CA ASP A 12 -2.97 -42.02 -0.52
C ASP A 12 -2.62 -41.53 0.90
N LEU A 13 -1.59 -42.10 1.55
CA LEU A 13 -1.19 -41.69 2.91
C LEU A 13 -0.13 -40.57 2.94
N ASP A 14 0.53 -40.29 1.80
CA ASP A 14 1.64 -39.33 1.73
C ASP A 14 1.21 -37.88 1.38
N HIS A 15 -0.09 -37.62 1.25
CA HIS A 15 -0.63 -36.28 0.98
C HIS A 15 -1.74 -35.89 1.96
N ALA A 16 -1.59 -36.21 3.24
CA ALA A 16 -2.38 -35.55 4.28
C ALA A 16 -2.10 -34.04 4.20
N SER A 17 -3.05 -33.26 3.67
CA SER A 17 -2.90 -31.81 3.60
C SER A 17 -2.67 -31.30 5.02
N THR A 18 -1.55 -30.59 5.21
CA THR A 18 -1.19 -30.09 6.53
C THR A 18 -2.21 -29.02 6.92
N ARG A 19 -3.07 -29.32 7.90
CA ARG A 19 -4.07 -28.36 8.37
C ARG A 19 -3.39 -27.36 9.30
N ILE A 20 -3.40 -26.09 8.90
CA ILE A 20 -2.87 -24.98 9.68
C ILE A 20 -4.02 -24.05 10.05
N ILE A 21 -4.04 -23.58 11.30
CA ILE A 21 -4.91 -22.49 11.73
C ILE A 21 -4.12 -21.19 11.54
N GLN A 22 -4.65 -20.25 10.79
CA GLN A 22 -4.03 -18.97 10.54
C GLN A 22 -4.99 -17.86 10.98
N GLU A 23 -4.53 -17.05 11.93
CA GLU A 23 -5.19 -15.81 12.31
C GLU A 23 -4.62 -14.68 11.46
N TYR A 24 -5.50 -14.02 10.71
CA TYR A 24 -5.10 -12.88 9.89
C TYR A 24 -5.09 -11.61 10.73
N VAL A 25 -3.94 -10.95 10.77
CA VAL A 25 -3.77 -9.61 11.35
C VAL A 25 -3.08 -8.72 10.33
N PRO A 26 -3.53 -7.46 10.15
CA PRO A 26 -2.84 -6.55 9.25
C PRO A 26 -1.46 -6.20 9.80
N GLY A 27 -0.45 -6.24 8.93
CA GLY A 27 0.88 -5.71 9.24
C GLY A 27 0.88 -4.18 9.34
N ARG A 28 2.03 -3.59 9.73
CA ARG A 28 2.27 -2.14 9.71
C ARG A 28 3.31 -1.80 8.65
N GLN A 29 2.87 -1.44 7.46
CA GLN A 29 3.77 -1.22 6.32
C GLN A 29 3.24 -0.12 5.39
N VAL A 30 4.15 0.71 4.91
CA VAL A 30 3.96 1.50 3.69
C VAL A 30 4.55 0.67 2.56
N THR A 31 3.73 0.26 1.61
CA THR A 31 4.14 -0.63 0.51
C THR A 31 4.51 0.17 -0.74
N ILE A 32 3.85 1.30 -0.95
CA ILE A 32 4.11 2.22 -2.07
C ILE A 32 4.27 3.62 -1.50
N ALA A 33 5.27 4.33 -2.00
CA ALA A 33 5.46 5.77 -1.85
C ALA A 33 6.06 6.29 -3.17
N HIS A 34 5.19 6.73 -4.08
CA HIS A 34 5.54 7.03 -5.47
C HIS A 34 5.14 8.46 -5.85
N ILE A 35 5.96 9.11 -6.67
CA ILE A 35 5.72 10.45 -7.20
C ILE A 35 5.64 10.37 -8.72
N ILE A 36 4.56 10.89 -9.29
CA ILE A 36 4.41 11.09 -10.73
C ILE A 36 4.60 12.57 -11.00
N ALA A 37 5.70 12.92 -11.67
CA ALA A 37 5.96 14.27 -12.13
C ALA A 37 5.20 14.51 -13.43
N ASN A 38 4.46 15.63 -13.51
CA ASN A 38 3.71 16.03 -14.70
C ASN A 38 2.78 14.92 -15.25
N PRO A 39 1.82 14.42 -14.44
CA PRO A 39 0.89 13.38 -14.87
C PRO A 39 0.03 13.84 -16.05
N ASP A 40 -0.22 12.93 -17.00
CA ASP A 40 -1.12 13.21 -18.11
C ASP A 40 -2.53 13.54 -17.61
N LYS A 41 -3.19 14.50 -18.27
CA LYS A 41 -4.55 14.93 -17.91
C LYS A 41 -5.56 13.78 -17.81
N PRO A 42 -5.61 12.79 -18.72
CA PRO A 42 -6.53 11.65 -18.60
C PRO A 42 -6.28 10.79 -17.36
N LEU A 43 -5.04 10.73 -16.85
CA LEU A 43 -4.73 10.05 -15.59
C LEU A 43 -5.29 10.85 -14.41
N CYS A 44 -5.05 12.18 -14.39
CA CYS A 44 -5.58 13.07 -13.35
C CYS A 44 -7.10 12.91 -13.20
N GLU A 45 -7.84 12.97 -14.32
CA GLU A 45 -9.30 12.87 -14.31
C GLU A 45 -9.79 11.53 -13.74
N ARG A 46 -9.10 10.43 -14.05
CA ARG A 46 -9.44 9.08 -13.54
C ARG A 46 -9.21 8.91 -12.04
N VAL A 47 -8.27 9.66 -11.47
CA VAL A 47 -8.01 9.65 -10.02
C VAL A 47 -8.77 10.76 -9.28
N GLY A 48 -9.71 11.44 -9.95
CA GLY A 48 -10.56 12.46 -9.35
C GLY A 48 -9.91 13.85 -9.25
N LEU A 49 -8.85 14.10 -10.01
CA LEU A 49 -8.13 15.38 -10.05
C LEU A 49 -8.43 16.15 -11.35
N SER A 50 -8.56 17.47 -11.26
CA SER A 50 -8.79 18.32 -12.45
C SER A 50 -7.52 18.51 -13.29
N GLN A 51 -6.42 18.88 -12.64
CA GLN A 51 -5.07 18.97 -13.19
C GLN A 51 -4.09 19.05 -12.02
N ALA A 52 -2.97 18.33 -12.10
CA ALA A 52 -1.93 18.34 -11.08
C ALA A 52 -0.55 18.54 -11.71
N GLU A 53 0.31 19.34 -11.08
CA GLU A 53 1.72 19.45 -11.49
C GLU A 53 2.49 18.18 -11.10
N ALA A 54 2.19 17.61 -9.93
CA ALA A 54 2.68 16.32 -9.50
C ALA A 54 1.60 15.59 -8.68
N ILE A 55 1.67 14.26 -8.70
CA ILE A 55 0.85 13.38 -7.87
C ILE A 55 1.76 12.55 -6.96
N GLY A 56 1.39 12.46 -5.69
CA GLY A 56 1.98 11.53 -4.73
C GLY A 56 1.02 10.39 -4.44
N ILE A 57 1.49 9.14 -4.45
CA ILE A 57 0.69 7.95 -4.19
C ILE A 57 1.31 7.16 -3.04
N MET A 58 0.51 6.84 -2.03
CA MET A 58 0.89 5.92 -0.97
C MET A 58 -0.10 4.76 -0.85
N THR A 59 0.43 3.57 -0.57
CA THR A 59 -0.37 2.39 -0.20
C THR A 59 0.09 1.91 1.16
N ILE A 60 -0.83 1.87 2.12
CA ILE A 60 -0.53 1.70 3.54
C ILE A 60 -1.38 0.58 4.13
N THR A 61 -0.80 -0.26 4.97
CA THR A 61 -1.51 -1.29 5.74
C THR A 61 -1.21 -1.10 7.23
N PRO A 62 -2.23 -1.08 8.11
CA PRO A 62 -3.66 -1.18 7.83
C PRO A 62 -4.24 0.10 7.19
N GLY A 63 -5.38 -0.03 6.50
CA GLY A 63 -5.93 1.02 5.63
C GLY A 63 -6.31 2.31 6.34
N GLU A 64 -6.75 2.22 7.60
CA GLU A 64 -7.09 3.36 8.44
C GLU A 64 -5.90 4.30 8.66
N SER A 65 -4.68 3.80 8.53
CA SER A 65 -3.45 4.56 8.69
C SER A 65 -3.23 5.59 7.57
N ALA A 66 -3.95 5.48 6.45
CA ALA A 66 -3.95 6.51 5.40
C ALA A 66 -4.45 7.87 5.91
N ILE A 67 -5.31 7.88 6.93
CA ILE A 67 -5.77 9.11 7.60
C ILE A 67 -4.59 9.80 8.29
N ILE A 68 -3.74 9.04 8.96
CA ILE A 68 -2.60 9.57 9.70
C ILE A 68 -1.51 10.05 8.73
N ALA A 69 -1.21 9.26 7.69
CA ALA A 69 -0.27 9.67 6.66
C ALA A 69 -0.73 10.94 5.92
N GLY A 70 -2.04 11.09 5.67
CA GLY A 70 -2.61 12.31 5.09
C GLY A 70 -2.40 13.54 5.97
N ASP A 71 -2.63 13.42 7.29
CA ASP A 71 -2.39 14.52 8.24
C ASP A 71 -0.90 14.91 8.30
N LEU A 72 0.01 13.92 8.34
CA LEU A 72 1.45 14.16 8.30
C LEU A 72 1.87 14.89 7.01
N ALA A 73 1.35 14.45 5.86
CA ALA A 73 1.63 15.05 4.56
C ALA A 73 1.17 16.52 4.48
N LEU A 74 -0.08 16.80 4.89
CA LEU A 74 -0.66 18.14 4.86
C LEU A 74 0.07 19.12 5.78
N LYS A 75 0.60 18.65 6.91
CA LYS A 75 1.38 19.48 7.84
C LYS A 75 2.81 19.74 7.37
N ALA A 76 3.35 18.88 6.50
CA ALA A 76 4.73 18.97 6.05
C ALA A 76 4.93 19.93 4.87
N ALA A 77 3.96 20.02 3.96
CA ALA A 77 4.07 20.86 2.77
C ALA A 77 2.71 21.33 2.25
N ASN A 78 2.74 22.34 1.38
CA ASN A 78 1.55 22.84 0.69
C ASN A 78 1.14 21.87 -0.44
N VAL A 79 0.35 20.86 -0.07
CA VAL A 79 -0.26 19.83 -0.93
C VAL A 79 -1.75 19.72 -0.60
N ASP A 80 -2.56 19.26 -1.55
CA ASP A 80 -3.95 18.89 -1.29
C ASP A 80 -4.13 17.37 -1.36
N ILE A 81 -5.15 16.87 -0.64
CA ILE A 81 -5.56 15.47 -0.76
C ILE A 81 -6.49 15.35 -1.97
N GLY A 82 -6.03 14.65 -3.00
CA GLY A 82 -6.85 14.28 -4.14
C GLY A 82 -7.83 13.16 -3.80
N PHE A 83 -7.33 12.14 -3.11
CA PHE A 83 -8.11 10.97 -2.74
C PHE A 83 -7.55 10.34 -1.47
N LEU A 84 -8.43 9.91 -0.58
CA LEU A 84 -8.07 9.18 0.65
C LEU A 84 -9.08 8.07 0.85
N ASP A 85 -8.59 6.84 0.83
CA ASP A 85 -9.39 5.64 1.04
C ASP A 85 -8.88 4.86 2.25
N ARG A 86 -9.60 4.99 3.35
CA ARG A 86 -9.33 4.30 4.62
C ARG A 86 -9.68 2.80 4.59
N PHE A 87 -10.34 2.31 3.54
CA PHE A 87 -10.67 0.89 3.40
C PHE A 87 -9.53 0.13 2.70
N SER A 88 -8.98 0.69 1.62
CA SER A 88 -7.83 0.10 0.91
C SER A 88 -6.46 0.58 1.43
N GLY A 89 -6.41 1.70 2.16
CA GLY A 89 -5.16 2.33 2.57
C GLY A 89 -4.48 3.15 1.50
N THR A 90 -5.25 3.66 0.52
CA THR A 90 -4.73 4.48 -0.58
C THR A 90 -4.79 5.95 -0.20
N LEU A 91 -3.67 6.66 -0.38
CA LEU A 91 -3.57 8.11 -0.27
C LEU A 91 -3.02 8.68 -1.57
N VAL A 92 -3.72 9.67 -2.14
CA VAL A 92 -3.30 10.42 -3.32
C VAL A 92 -3.20 11.90 -2.93
N LEU A 93 -2.00 12.46 -3.09
CA LEU A 93 -1.69 13.86 -2.87
C LEU A 93 -1.46 14.54 -4.22
N ASN A 94 -1.74 15.83 -4.31
CA ASN A 94 -1.33 16.65 -5.45
C ASN A 94 -0.72 17.98 -4.99
N GLY A 95 0.01 18.62 -5.89
CA GLY A 95 0.62 19.92 -5.63
C GLY A 95 1.85 20.12 -6.51
N ARG A 96 2.69 21.09 -6.12
CA ARG A 96 4.00 21.28 -6.75
C ARG A 96 4.88 20.06 -6.55
N LEU A 97 5.76 19.76 -7.50
CA LEU A 97 6.64 18.58 -7.41
C LEU A 97 7.44 18.54 -6.10
N SER A 98 8.03 19.68 -5.70
CA SER A 98 8.81 19.79 -4.46
C SER A 98 7.94 19.64 -3.21
N SER A 99 6.71 20.16 -3.23
CA SER A 99 5.75 20.00 -2.13
C SER A 99 5.33 18.54 -1.97
N VAL A 100 4.96 17.88 -3.07
CA VAL A 100 4.56 16.46 -3.09
C VAL A 100 5.69 15.58 -2.59
N GLN A 101 6.92 15.83 -3.04
CA GLN A 101 8.09 15.13 -2.53
C GLN A 101 8.25 15.29 -1.02
N SER A 102 8.24 16.53 -0.52
CA SER A 102 8.43 16.81 0.91
C SER A 102 7.32 16.17 1.76
N ALA A 103 6.07 16.22 1.27
CA ALA A 103 4.93 15.59 1.91
C ALA A 103 5.05 14.06 1.96
N LEU A 104 5.44 13.41 0.86
CA LEU A 104 5.61 11.95 0.82
C LEU A 104 6.74 11.49 1.74
N GLU A 105 7.87 12.18 1.72
CA GLU A 105 9.04 11.87 2.56
C GLU A 105 8.68 12.03 4.04
N ALA A 106 8.01 13.13 4.42
CA ALA A 106 7.57 13.36 5.79
C ALA A 106 6.53 12.34 6.26
N ALA A 107 5.56 11.99 5.42
CA ALA A 107 4.57 10.98 5.75
C ALA A 107 5.21 9.60 5.91
N ASN A 108 6.04 9.15 4.96
CA ASN A 108 6.70 7.84 5.01
C ASN A 108 7.64 7.71 6.23
N ASN A 109 8.43 8.75 6.52
CA ASN A 109 9.31 8.77 7.68
C ASN A 109 8.52 8.86 8.99
N GLY A 110 7.50 9.74 9.06
CA GLY A 110 6.67 9.86 10.26
C GLY A 110 5.91 8.56 10.58
N MET A 111 5.42 7.84 9.57
CA MET A 111 4.83 6.51 9.76
C MET A 111 5.83 5.50 10.35
N ALA A 112 7.09 5.54 9.90
CA ALA A 112 8.14 4.68 10.43
C ALA A 112 8.57 5.09 11.86
N ASP A 113 8.93 6.35 12.05
CA ASP A 113 9.56 6.86 13.27
C ASP A 113 8.57 6.98 14.44
N ILE A 114 7.32 7.36 14.18
CA ILE A 114 6.30 7.58 15.22
C ILE A 114 5.51 6.29 15.47
N LEU A 115 5.11 5.58 14.41
CA LEU A 115 4.17 4.46 14.51
C LEU A 115 4.81 3.08 14.28
N GLY A 116 6.11 3.02 13.94
CA GLY A 116 6.84 1.77 13.76
C GLY A 116 6.44 1.00 12.50
N PHE A 117 6.06 1.70 11.42
CA PHE A 117 5.79 1.08 10.13
C PHE A 117 7.09 0.71 9.41
N HIS A 118 7.06 -0.37 8.61
CA HIS A 118 8.11 -0.59 7.62
C HIS A 118 7.92 0.39 6.44
N PRO A 119 8.87 1.30 6.17
CA PRO A 119 8.71 2.32 5.12
C PRO A 119 8.98 1.75 3.73
N ALA A 120 8.38 2.37 2.70
CA ALA A 120 8.71 2.10 1.30
C ALA A 120 9.85 3.00 0.82
N PRO A 121 10.67 2.57 -0.16
CA PRO A 121 11.53 3.51 -0.88
C PRO A 121 10.68 4.52 -1.67
N ILE A 122 11.08 5.80 -1.64
CA ILE A 122 10.46 6.83 -2.46
C ILE A 122 10.88 6.61 -3.92
N THR A 123 9.90 6.40 -4.80
CA THR A 123 10.10 6.16 -6.24
C THR A 123 9.47 7.27 -7.08
N ARG A 124 9.93 7.44 -8.33
CA ARG A 124 9.56 8.58 -9.19
C ARG A 124 9.46 8.19 -10.66
N THR A 125 8.54 8.82 -11.37
CA THR A 125 8.43 8.83 -12.84
C THR A 125 8.12 10.23 -13.35
#